data_AF-A0A1I7SUQ7-F1
#
_entry.id   AF-A0A1I7SUQ7-F1
#
_cell.length_a   1.000
_cell.length_b   1.000
_cell.length_c   1.000
_cell.angle_alpha   90.00
_cell.angle_beta   90.00
_cell.angle_gamma   90.00
#
_symmetry.space_group_name_H-M   'P 1'
#
loop_
_entity.id
_entity.type
_entity.pdbx_description
1 polymer ?
#
loop_
_entity_poly.entity_id
_entity_poly.type
_entity_poly.pdbx_seq_one_letter_code
_entity_poly.pdbx_strand_id
1 'polypeptide(L)'
;MGIFLNESDLPSAELLHFYKVFEDTALGVTVLMVPFTILVMVFTSNSVINAYRLLLINELSWSLLLDIMAALIGAVSLYPLPCYYGVNVTSALSHTQQLTYFVVGIGVCVMKDFAIFYQLEYILVKSLAMDSKIRTFFLMTPKSGLVLTHVGIILSILGTGLGRLIYYLPDQEEQKRSLTSLDPFVGKLYEVHPDIICFADRTHLIKATLVGFIALSATPFIGIAFLIIMYNSMRKNNWSTHTYRLQKMLFRSLVFQLIAFSIFMYLPCMMLMSALLFQLRDGPTITVICFCFVLMHTPIDCFMILYFIKPYRSVVANLLKVLQTYGDTTMQYTTHRLSPLSQYLFQRKSNMDISRASTTQVQHF
;
A
#
# COMPACT_ATOMS: atom_id res chain seq x y z
N MET A 1 -10.95 27.57 24.79
CA MET A 1 -9.71 27.12 24.14
C MET A 1 -9.19 25.96 24.95
N GLY A 2 -8.92 24.82 24.32
CA GLY A 2 -8.32 23.68 25.00
C GLY A 2 -6.82 23.92 25.22
N ILE A 3 -6.28 23.27 26.25
CA ILE A 3 -4.85 23.30 26.55
C ILE A 3 -4.10 22.45 25.54
N PHE A 4 -4.67 21.30 25.15
CA PHE A 4 -4.02 20.36 24.24
C PHE A 4 -4.51 20.51 22.80
N LEU A 5 -5.83 20.52 22.61
CA LEU A 5 -6.47 20.56 21.30
C LEU A 5 -7.55 21.65 21.27
N ASN A 6 -7.65 22.33 20.15
CA ASN A 6 -8.81 23.15 19.82
C ASN A 6 -9.68 22.47 18.76
N GLU A 7 -10.92 22.92 18.65
CA GLU A 7 -11.85 22.47 17.60
C GLU A 7 -11.31 22.73 16.19
N SER A 8 -10.53 23.81 16.01
CA SER A 8 -9.84 24.14 14.76
C SER A 8 -8.74 23.15 14.37
N ASP A 9 -8.22 22.39 15.34
CA ASP A 9 -7.10 21.47 15.13
C ASP A 9 -7.60 20.10 14.61
N LEU A 10 -8.90 19.84 14.75
CA LEU A 10 -9.55 18.64 14.22
C LEU A 10 -9.84 18.80 12.72
N PRO A 11 -9.77 17.71 11.94
CA PRO A 11 -10.14 17.73 10.54
C PRO A 11 -11.62 18.13 10.40
N SER A 12 -11.92 18.93 9.40
CA SER A 12 -13.31 19.29 9.09
C SER A 12 -14.12 18.03 8.76
N ALA A 13 -15.44 18.08 8.99
CA ALA A 13 -16.34 16.97 8.62
C ALA A 13 -16.25 16.61 7.13
N GLU A 14 -16.03 17.61 6.27
CA GLU A 14 -15.80 17.41 4.83
C GLU A 14 -14.50 16.64 4.56
N LEU A 15 -13.41 16.96 5.26
CA LEU A 15 -12.13 16.27 5.12
C LEU A 15 -12.22 14.82 5.64
N LEU A 16 -12.92 14.59 6.76
CA LEU A 16 -13.16 13.24 7.28
C LEU A 16 -14.04 12.40 6.33
N HIS A 17 -15.07 13.01 5.74
CA HIS A 17 -15.90 12.34 4.73
C HIS A 17 -15.08 12.00 3.48
N PHE A 18 -14.27 12.95 2.99
CA PHE A 18 -13.34 12.69 1.89
C PHE A 18 -12.38 11.55 2.22
N TYR A 19 -11.77 11.59 3.40
CA TYR A 19 -10.81 10.58 3.86
C TYR A 19 -11.42 9.18 3.83
N LYS A 20 -12.63 9.01 4.36
CA LYS A 20 -13.35 7.74 4.36
C LYS A 20 -13.63 7.23 2.95
N VAL A 21 -14.18 8.08 2.07
CA VAL A 21 -14.44 7.72 0.68
C VAL A 21 -13.15 7.36 -0.06
N PHE A 22 -12.07 8.10 0.20
CA PHE A 22 -10.76 7.84 -0.38
C PHE A 22 -10.20 6.50 0.09
N GLU A 23 -10.27 6.20 1.37
CA GLU A 23 -9.81 4.96 1.99
C GLU A 23 -10.54 3.74 1.40
N ASP A 24 -11.86 3.79 1.32
CA ASP A 24 -12.68 2.74 0.70
C ASP A 24 -12.34 2.54 -0.79
N THR A 25 -12.15 3.66 -1.52
CA THR A 25 -11.79 3.63 -2.95
C THR A 25 -10.39 3.05 -3.15
N ALA A 26 -9.41 3.49 -2.37
CA ALA A 26 -8.03 3.04 -2.44
C ALA A 26 -7.94 1.54 -2.10
N LEU A 27 -8.62 1.09 -1.04
CA LEU A 27 -8.70 -0.34 -0.72
C LEU A 27 -9.34 -1.13 -1.86
N GLY A 28 -10.44 -0.66 -2.43
CA GLY A 28 -11.10 -1.30 -3.58
C GLY A 28 -10.15 -1.45 -4.78
N VAL A 29 -9.36 -0.41 -5.09
CA VAL A 29 -8.32 -0.46 -6.13
C VAL A 29 -7.24 -1.48 -5.76
N THR A 30 -6.72 -1.49 -4.52
CA THR A 30 -5.71 -2.44 -4.07
C THR A 30 -6.22 -3.89 -4.17
N VAL A 31 -7.43 -4.17 -3.70
CA VAL A 31 -8.05 -5.51 -3.73
C VAL A 31 -8.23 -6.04 -5.15
N LEU A 32 -8.34 -5.16 -6.16
CA LEU A 32 -8.35 -5.55 -7.57
C LEU A 32 -6.94 -5.69 -8.14
N MET A 33 -6.07 -4.70 -7.91
CA MET A 33 -4.75 -4.62 -8.52
C MET A 33 -3.79 -5.69 -8.00
N VAL A 34 -3.80 -6.01 -6.70
CA VAL A 34 -2.88 -6.97 -6.10
C VAL A 34 -3.12 -8.39 -6.63
N PRO A 35 -4.34 -8.96 -6.57
CA PRO A 35 -4.60 -10.29 -7.14
C PRO A 35 -4.34 -10.36 -8.64
N PHE A 36 -4.69 -9.31 -9.40
CA PHE A 36 -4.38 -9.25 -10.83
C PHE A 36 -2.86 -9.29 -11.08
N THR A 37 -2.09 -8.52 -10.31
CA THR A 37 -0.64 -8.48 -10.43
C THR A 37 -0.02 -9.84 -10.06
N ILE A 38 -0.47 -10.48 -8.98
CA ILE A 38 -0.06 -11.83 -8.59
C ILE A 38 -0.41 -12.85 -9.68
N LEU A 39 -1.60 -12.77 -10.28
CA LEU A 39 -2.04 -13.63 -11.37
C LEU A 39 -1.08 -13.54 -12.57
N VAL A 40 -0.72 -12.33 -12.99
CA VAL A 40 0.26 -12.07 -14.05
C VAL A 40 1.63 -12.69 -13.72
N MET A 41 2.07 -12.58 -12.48
CA MET A 41 3.32 -13.19 -12.02
C MET A 41 3.28 -14.71 -12.10
N VAL A 42 2.19 -15.34 -11.64
CA VAL A 42 2.01 -16.79 -11.66
C VAL A 42 1.99 -17.34 -13.09
N PHE A 43 1.30 -16.67 -14.02
CA PHE A 43 1.27 -17.07 -15.44
C PHE A 43 2.58 -16.85 -16.19
N THR A 44 3.53 -16.11 -15.62
CA THR A 44 4.84 -15.92 -16.25
C THR A 44 5.70 -17.18 -16.10
N SER A 45 5.98 -17.86 -17.20
CA SER A 45 6.65 -19.18 -17.23
C SER A 45 8.19 -19.15 -17.10
N ASN A 46 8.78 -18.02 -16.70
CA ASN A 46 10.24 -17.89 -16.69
C ASN A 46 10.86 -18.47 -15.41
N SER A 47 11.48 -19.65 -15.54
CA SER A 47 12.13 -20.36 -14.42
C SER A 47 13.28 -19.59 -13.77
N VAL A 48 13.97 -18.71 -14.52
CA VAL A 48 15.13 -17.94 -14.04
C VAL A 48 14.74 -16.93 -12.96
N ILE A 49 13.49 -16.46 -12.97
CA ILE A 49 12.97 -15.45 -12.02
C ILE A 49 12.05 -16.05 -10.95
N ASN A 50 11.95 -17.37 -10.85
CA ASN A 50 10.96 -18.01 -9.96
C ASN A 50 11.15 -17.61 -8.48
N ALA A 51 12.39 -17.56 -7.99
CA ALA A 51 12.67 -17.16 -6.61
C ALA A 51 12.34 -15.68 -6.36
N TYR A 52 12.70 -14.79 -7.29
CA TYR A 52 12.37 -13.36 -7.20
C TYR A 52 10.86 -13.12 -7.25
N ARG A 53 10.15 -13.90 -8.07
CA ARG A 53 8.69 -13.88 -8.15
C ARG A 53 8.04 -14.18 -6.80
N LEU A 54 8.52 -15.16 -6.04
CA LEU A 54 7.98 -15.46 -4.71
C LEU A 54 8.19 -14.31 -3.72
N LEU A 55 9.33 -13.60 -3.81
CA LEU A 55 9.60 -12.42 -2.98
C LEU A 55 8.67 -11.25 -3.31
N LEU A 56 8.37 -11.03 -4.60
CA LEU A 56 7.38 -10.05 -5.03
C LEU A 56 5.96 -10.40 -4.56
N ILE A 57 5.55 -11.67 -4.68
CA ILE A 57 4.23 -12.10 -4.20
C ILE A 57 4.13 -11.92 -2.68
N ASN A 58 5.19 -12.24 -1.93
CA ASN A 58 5.23 -12.05 -0.48
C ASN A 58 5.08 -10.57 -0.12
N GLU A 59 5.82 -9.67 -0.78
CA GLU A 59 5.69 -8.22 -0.55
C GLU A 59 4.28 -7.72 -0.87
N LEU A 60 3.72 -8.06 -2.03
CA LEU A 60 2.36 -7.66 -2.40
C LEU A 60 1.30 -8.18 -1.42
N SER A 61 1.52 -9.36 -0.83
CA SER A 61 0.63 -9.93 0.18
C SER A 61 0.66 -9.12 1.48
N TRP A 62 1.86 -8.73 1.95
CA TRP A 62 2.01 -7.86 3.11
C TRP A 62 1.49 -6.44 2.84
N SER A 63 1.66 -5.93 1.63
CA SER A 63 1.12 -4.64 1.19
C SER A 63 -0.41 -4.64 1.17
N LEU A 64 -1.05 -5.69 0.66
CA LEU A 64 -2.52 -5.84 0.74
C LEU A 64 -3.00 -5.94 2.19
N LEU A 65 -2.31 -6.72 3.02
CA LEU A 65 -2.68 -6.85 4.43
C LEU A 65 -2.54 -5.51 5.18
N LEU A 66 -1.51 -4.72 4.87
CA LEU A 66 -1.34 -3.39 5.44
C LEU A 66 -2.50 -2.47 5.03
N ASP A 67 -2.87 -2.45 3.76
CA ASP A 67 -3.97 -1.60 3.27
C ASP A 67 -5.31 -2.03 3.90
N ILE A 68 -5.56 -3.33 4.06
CA ILE A 68 -6.73 -3.84 4.78
C ILE A 68 -6.71 -3.37 6.24
N MET A 69 -5.57 -3.50 6.94
CA MET A 69 -5.47 -3.08 8.33
C MET A 69 -5.62 -1.56 8.49
N ALA A 70 -5.02 -0.77 7.60
CA ALA A 70 -5.19 0.68 7.57
C ALA A 70 -6.66 1.04 7.36
N ALA A 71 -7.31 0.41 6.37
CA ALA A 71 -8.72 0.61 6.04
C ALA A 71 -9.68 0.25 7.19
N LEU A 72 -9.38 -0.83 7.90
CA LEU A 72 -10.17 -1.26 9.05
C LEU A 72 -10.03 -0.29 10.22
N ILE A 73 -8.82 0.24 10.44
CA ILE A 73 -8.53 1.13 11.56
C ILE A 73 -9.04 2.55 11.30
N GLY A 74 -8.84 3.10 10.09
CA GLY A 74 -9.20 4.49 9.76
C GLY A 74 -8.69 5.48 10.81
N ALA A 75 -7.40 5.37 11.17
CA ALA A 75 -6.86 6.10 12.32
C ALA A 75 -6.82 7.61 12.09
N VAL A 76 -7.34 8.38 13.05
CA VAL A 76 -7.14 9.83 13.17
C VAL A 76 -6.43 10.10 14.48
N SER A 77 -5.12 10.38 14.42
CA SER A 77 -4.29 10.63 15.59
C SER A 77 -4.54 12.01 16.17
N LEU A 78 -4.65 12.10 17.50
CA LEU A 78 -4.98 13.31 18.26
C LEU A 78 -3.75 14.07 18.76
N TYR A 79 -2.68 14.16 17.97
CA TYR A 79 -1.44 14.81 18.44
C TYR A 79 -1.70 16.27 18.85
N PRO A 80 -1.13 16.75 19.97
CA PRO A 80 -0.01 16.16 20.72
C PRO A 80 -0.37 15.03 21.69
N LEU A 81 -1.65 14.69 21.85
CA LEU A 81 -2.06 13.54 22.64
C LEU A 81 -1.64 12.26 21.90
N PRO A 82 -0.95 11.30 22.55
CA PRO A 82 -0.59 10.03 21.96
C PRO A 82 -1.80 9.07 21.92
N CYS A 83 -2.90 9.57 21.36
CA CYS A 83 -4.16 8.88 21.24
C CYS A 83 -4.66 8.99 19.79
N TYR A 84 -5.55 8.10 19.39
CA TYR A 84 -6.24 8.15 18.11
C TYR A 84 -7.66 7.65 18.28
N TYR A 85 -8.54 7.98 17.34
CA TYR A 85 -9.85 7.34 17.19
C TYR A 85 -9.98 6.77 15.77
N GLY A 86 -10.91 5.85 15.56
CA GLY A 86 -11.14 5.21 14.26
C GLY A 86 -12.37 5.78 13.57
N VAL A 87 -12.29 6.10 12.27
CA VAL A 87 -13.47 6.55 11.49
C VAL A 87 -14.22 5.42 10.77
N ASN A 88 -13.66 4.21 10.82
CA ASN A 88 -14.15 3.03 10.10
C ASN A 88 -14.66 1.95 11.06
N VAL A 89 -14.47 0.67 10.72
CA VAL A 89 -15.04 -0.49 11.43
C VAL A 89 -14.63 -0.49 12.91
N THR A 90 -13.44 0.00 13.23
CA THR A 90 -12.94 0.14 14.60
C THR A 90 -13.84 0.94 15.52
N SER A 91 -14.55 1.96 15.03
CA SER A 91 -15.48 2.76 15.86
C SER A 91 -16.57 1.93 16.55
N ALA A 92 -16.93 0.77 15.99
CA ALA A 92 -17.92 -0.15 16.55
C ALA A 92 -17.31 -1.27 17.44
N LEU A 93 -15.98 -1.36 17.51
CA LEU A 93 -15.27 -2.41 18.24
C LEU A 93 -14.99 -1.99 19.69
N SER A 94 -14.75 -2.98 20.55
CA SER A 94 -14.30 -2.71 21.92
C SER A 94 -12.87 -2.16 21.95
N HIS A 95 -12.52 -1.44 23.02
CA HIS A 95 -11.16 -0.86 23.16
C HIS A 95 -10.05 -1.92 23.03
N THR A 96 -10.23 -3.10 23.63
CA THR A 96 -9.26 -4.20 23.52
C THR A 96 -9.09 -4.69 22.08
N GLN A 97 -10.19 -4.77 21.32
CA GLN A 97 -10.14 -5.18 19.92
C GLN A 97 -9.41 -4.14 19.08
N GLN A 98 -9.78 -2.87 19.19
CA GLN A 98 -9.12 -1.78 18.44
C GLN A 98 -7.62 -1.70 18.74
N LEU A 99 -7.23 -1.80 20.01
CA LEU A 99 -5.83 -1.87 20.42
C LEU A 99 -5.11 -3.07 19.78
N THR A 100 -5.77 -4.23 19.73
CA THR A 100 -5.22 -5.42 19.08
C THR A 100 -5.02 -5.16 17.59
N TYR A 101 -6.00 -4.57 16.90
CA TYR A 101 -5.87 -4.18 15.50
C TYR A 101 -4.71 -3.20 15.28
N PHE A 102 -4.53 -2.22 16.17
CA PHE A 102 -3.43 -1.27 16.10
C PHE A 102 -2.06 -1.94 16.23
N VAL A 103 -1.87 -2.80 17.24
CA VAL A 103 -0.61 -3.54 17.44
C VAL A 103 -0.33 -4.47 16.25
N VAL A 104 -1.34 -5.18 15.76
CA VAL A 104 -1.22 -6.03 14.56
C VAL A 104 -0.87 -5.19 13.34
N GLY A 105 -1.51 -4.03 13.16
CA GLY A 105 -1.25 -3.10 12.05
C GLY A 105 0.19 -2.62 12.02
N ILE A 106 0.77 -2.28 13.17
CA ILE A 106 2.20 -1.93 13.26
C ILE A 106 3.08 -3.13 12.91
N GLY A 107 2.74 -4.33 13.40
CA GLY A 107 3.45 -5.56 13.04
C GLY A 107 3.43 -5.83 11.52
N VAL A 108 2.28 -5.66 10.88
CA VAL A 108 2.11 -5.80 9.42
C VAL A 108 2.95 -4.74 8.67
N CYS A 109 2.98 -3.50 9.15
CA CYS A 109 3.82 -2.45 8.58
C CYS A 109 5.31 -2.85 8.60
N VAL A 110 5.79 -3.35 9.74
CA VAL A 110 7.18 -3.82 9.88
C VAL A 110 7.46 -5.01 8.94
N MET A 111 6.53 -5.96 8.83
CA MET A 111 6.67 -7.12 7.93
C MET A 111 6.72 -6.72 6.44
N LYS A 112 5.97 -5.68 6.05
CA LYS A 112 6.06 -5.09 4.71
C LYS A 112 7.45 -4.52 4.43
N ASP A 113 8.02 -3.76 5.37
CA ASP A 113 9.36 -3.21 5.22
C ASP A 113 10.40 -4.33 5.03
N PHE A 114 10.33 -5.39 5.84
CA PHE A 114 11.18 -6.57 5.68
C PHE A 114 11.01 -7.26 4.33
N ALA A 115 9.79 -7.35 3.80
CA ALA A 115 9.55 -7.95 2.50
C ALA A 115 10.28 -7.20 1.37
N ILE A 116 10.30 -5.87 1.43
CA ILE A 116 11.07 -5.03 0.49
C ILE A 116 12.58 -5.22 0.69
N PHE A 117 13.04 -5.26 1.94
CA PHE A 117 14.45 -5.54 2.25
C PHE A 117 14.92 -6.89 1.71
N TYR A 118 14.10 -7.93 1.77
CA TYR A 118 14.45 -9.24 1.19
C TYR A 118 14.55 -9.20 -0.33
N GLN A 119 13.75 -8.38 -1.01
CA GLN A 119 13.92 -8.17 -2.45
C GLN A 119 15.25 -7.46 -2.74
N LEU A 120 15.58 -6.41 -1.99
CA LEU A 120 16.85 -5.68 -2.11
C LEU A 120 18.05 -6.61 -1.88
N GLU A 121 18.05 -7.37 -0.79
CA GLU A 121 19.10 -8.31 -0.46
C GLU A 121 19.25 -9.40 -1.53
N TYR A 122 18.14 -9.97 -2.00
CA TYR A 122 18.17 -11.00 -3.04
C TYR A 122 18.85 -10.48 -4.31
N ILE A 123 18.47 -9.29 -4.80
CA ILE A 123 19.09 -8.71 -5.99
C ILE A 123 20.54 -8.32 -5.71
N LEU A 124 20.84 -7.79 -4.51
CA LEU A 124 22.20 -7.49 -4.08
C LEU A 124 23.09 -8.73 -4.19
N VAL A 125 22.72 -9.84 -3.55
CA VAL A 125 23.49 -11.10 -3.56
C VAL A 125 23.69 -11.61 -5.00
N LYS A 126 22.68 -11.50 -5.87
CA LYS A 126 22.79 -11.90 -7.28
C LYS A 126 23.66 -10.95 -8.11
N SER A 127 23.75 -9.69 -7.70
CA SER A 127 24.57 -8.69 -8.38
C SER A 127 26.06 -8.76 -8.01
N LEU A 128 26.40 -9.42 -6.90
CA LEU A 128 27.77 -9.50 -6.40
C LEU A 128 28.63 -10.53 -7.16
N ALA A 129 29.91 -10.19 -7.34
CA ALA A 129 30.90 -11.09 -7.92
C ALA A 129 31.01 -12.41 -7.12
N MET A 130 31.30 -13.52 -7.79
CA MET A 130 31.37 -14.86 -7.17
C MET A 130 32.42 -14.93 -6.05
N ASP A 131 33.49 -14.17 -6.19
CA ASP A 131 34.67 -14.09 -5.32
C ASP A 131 34.58 -12.96 -4.28
N SER A 132 33.50 -12.16 -4.28
CA SER A 132 33.40 -11.03 -3.36
C SER A 132 33.21 -11.49 -1.90
N LYS A 133 34.01 -10.93 -0.99
CA LYS A 133 33.89 -11.18 0.46
C LYS A 133 32.48 -10.89 1.00
N ILE A 134 31.82 -9.87 0.44
CA ILE A 134 30.44 -9.49 0.80
C ILE A 134 29.49 -10.64 0.48
N ARG A 135 29.60 -11.24 -0.71
CA ARG A 135 28.77 -12.39 -1.07
C ARG A 135 29.06 -13.59 -0.18
N THR A 136 30.32 -13.85 0.12
CA THR A 136 30.70 -14.92 1.05
C THR A 136 30.10 -14.67 2.43
N PHE A 137 30.08 -13.43 2.93
CA PHE A 137 29.42 -13.08 4.19
C PHE A 137 27.92 -13.40 4.17
N PHE A 138 27.18 -13.01 3.12
CA PHE A 138 25.76 -13.33 2.97
C PHE A 138 25.48 -14.83 2.74
N LEU A 139 26.42 -15.57 2.14
CA LEU A 139 26.27 -17.00 1.84
C LEU A 139 26.96 -17.94 2.85
N MET A 140 27.68 -17.40 3.83
CA MET A 140 28.47 -18.19 4.80
C MET A 140 27.58 -19.00 5.74
N THR A 141 26.32 -18.62 5.89
CA THR A 141 25.36 -19.38 6.66
C THR A 141 24.75 -20.47 5.76
N PRO A 142 24.70 -21.75 6.20
CA PRO A 142 23.93 -22.77 5.47
C PRO A 142 22.51 -22.25 5.22
N LYS A 143 21.85 -22.71 4.14
CA LYS A 143 20.53 -22.20 3.73
C LYS A 143 19.52 -22.12 4.89
N SER A 144 19.55 -23.09 5.82
CA SER A 144 18.73 -23.10 7.04
C SER A 144 19.11 -21.99 8.04
N GLY A 145 20.40 -21.71 8.21
CA GLY A 145 20.88 -20.69 9.12
C GLY A 145 20.61 -19.27 8.63
N LEU A 146 20.61 -19.01 7.31
CA LEU A 146 20.22 -17.69 6.79
C LEU A 146 18.77 -17.35 7.14
N VAL A 147 17.86 -18.32 6.99
CA VAL A 147 16.45 -18.15 7.37
C VAL A 147 16.33 -17.90 8.87
N LEU A 148 17.06 -18.67 9.70
CA LEU A 148 17.05 -18.49 11.15
C LEU A 148 17.56 -17.10 11.57
N THR A 149 18.63 -16.61 10.94
CA THR A 149 19.15 -15.25 11.19
C THR A 149 18.10 -14.20 10.87
N HIS A 150 17.42 -14.33 9.72
CA HIS A 150 16.36 -13.41 9.31
C HIS A 150 15.16 -13.41 10.26
N VAL A 151 14.68 -14.59 10.64
CA VAL A 151 13.62 -14.74 11.64
C VAL A 151 14.06 -14.15 12.97
N GLY A 152 15.30 -14.39 13.41
CA GLY A 152 15.85 -13.81 14.63
C GLY A 152 15.91 -12.28 14.60
N ILE A 153 16.31 -11.68 13.47
CA ILE A 153 16.32 -10.22 13.29
C ILE A 153 14.90 -9.66 13.32
N ILE A 154 13.94 -10.28 12.61
CA ILE A 154 12.53 -9.88 12.64
C ILE A 154 12.00 -9.93 14.07
N LEU A 155 12.17 -11.05 14.77
CA LEU A 155 11.69 -11.22 16.14
C LEU A 155 12.34 -10.22 17.10
N SER A 156 13.62 -9.90 16.90
CA SER A 156 14.32 -8.89 17.71
C SER A 156 13.78 -7.49 17.47
N ILE A 157 13.54 -7.11 16.21
CA ILE A 157 13.00 -5.79 15.86
C ILE A 157 11.54 -5.66 16.31
N LEU A 158 10.71 -6.67 16.07
CA LEU A 158 9.32 -6.71 16.57
C LEU A 158 9.29 -6.70 18.10
N GLY A 159 10.10 -7.52 18.77
CA GLY A 159 10.15 -7.57 20.23
C GLY A 159 10.63 -6.26 20.86
N THR A 160 11.64 -5.61 20.28
CA THR A 160 12.14 -4.33 20.82
C THR A 160 11.23 -3.14 20.51
N GLY A 161 10.60 -3.12 19.33
CA GLY A 161 9.65 -2.08 18.93
C GLY A 161 8.28 -2.27 19.58
N LEU A 162 7.57 -3.34 19.21
CA LEU A 162 6.22 -3.62 19.72
C LEU A 162 6.22 -3.93 21.21
N GLY A 163 7.22 -4.66 21.71
CA GLY A 163 7.30 -4.98 23.14
C GLY A 163 7.41 -3.72 24.01
N ARG A 164 8.14 -2.68 23.56
CA ARG A 164 8.18 -1.39 24.25
C ARG A 164 6.84 -0.67 24.18
N LEU A 165 6.20 -0.64 23.01
CA LEU A 165 4.88 -0.03 22.86
C LEU A 165 3.85 -0.67 23.79
N ILE A 166 3.81 -2.01 23.84
CA ILE A 166 2.91 -2.78 24.72
C ILE A 166 3.25 -2.53 26.19
N TYR A 167 4.54 -2.49 26.54
CA TYR A 167 4.97 -2.24 27.92
C TYR A 167 4.58 -0.85 28.44
N TYR A 168 4.60 0.17 27.57
CA TYR A 168 4.24 1.55 27.93
C TYR A 168 2.76 1.89 27.67
N LEU A 169 1.93 0.88 27.43
CA LEU A 169 0.52 1.09 27.18
C LEU A 169 -0.19 1.55 28.47
N PRO A 170 -0.86 2.73 28.49
CA PRO A 170 -1.52 3.23 29.68
C PRO A 170 -2.85 2.50 29.93
N ASP A 171 -3.30 2.53 31.19
CA ASP A 171 -4.70 2.22 31.53
C ASP A 171 -5.60 3.28 30.89
N GLN A 172 -6.49 2.83 30.01
CA GLN A 172 -7.31 3.73 29.18
C GLN A 172 -8.31 4.54 30.02
N GLU A 173 -8.84 3.96 31.10
CA GLU A 173 -9.83 4.64 31.96
C GLU A 173 -9.16 5.68 32.84
N GLU A 174 -7.98 5.37 33.39
CA GLU A 174 -7.17 6.33 34.14
C GLU A 174 -6.73 7.50 33.24
N GLN A 175 -6.25 7.19 32.03
CA GLN A 175 -5.83 8.20 31.07
C GLN A 175 -6.99 9.09 30.63
N LYS A 176 -8.17 8.51 30.36
CA LYS A 176 -9.39 9.26 30.01
C LYS A 176 -9.80 10.23 31.12
N ARG A 177 -9.81 9.79 32.38
CA ARG A 177 -10.14 10.64 33.53
C ARG A 177 -9.14 11.78 33.68
N SER A 178 -7.84 11.46 33.59
CA SER A 178 -6.75 12.44 33.66
C SER A 178 -6.89 13.50 32.57
N LEU A 179 -7.02 13.10 31.30
CA LEU A 179 -7.14 14.02 30.17
C LEU A 179 -8.41 14.88 30.23
N THR A 180 -9.55 14.29 30.60
CA THR A 180 -10.83 15.01 30.74
C THR A 180 -10.78 16.06 31.85
N SER A 181 -10.08 15.76 32.95
CA SER A 181 -9.91 16.71 34.05
C SER A 181 -8.99 17.89 33.70
N LEU A 182 -8.03 17.67 32.80
CA LEU A 182 -7.07 18.68 32.38
C LEU A 182 -7.64 19.57 31.28
N ASP A 183 -8.42 19.02 30.35
CA ASP A 183 -8.97 19.76 29.22
C ASP A 183 -10.45 19.40 28.96
N PRO A 184 -11.39 20.30 29.29
CA PRO A 184 -12.82 20.06 29.07
C PRO A 184 -13.19 19.80 27.60
N PHE A 185 -12.40 20.30 26.64
CA PHE A 185 -12.63 20.03 25.22
C PHE A 185 -12.37 18.56 24.88
N VAL A 186 -11.33 17.97 25.46
CA VAL A 186 -11.03 16.53 25.31
C VAL A 186 -12.15 15.69 25.92
N GLY A 187 -12.75 16.15 27.03
CA GLY A 187 -13.95 15.53 27.60
C GLY A 187 -15.11 15.43 26.60
N LYS A 188 -15.43 16.55 25.94
CA LYS A 188 -16.45 16.57 24.86
C LYS A 188 -16.06 15.66 23.70
N LEU A 189 -14.78 15.59 23.36
CA LEU A 189 -14.31 14.72 22.30
C LEU A 189 -14.53 13.24 22.63
N TYR A 190 -14.33 12.82 23.88
CA TYR A 190 -14.66 11.45 24.33
C TYR A 190 -16.17 11.14 24.34
N GLU A 191 -17.03 12.15 24.49
CA GLU A 191 -18.48 11.98 24.37
C GLU A 191 -18.88 11.71 22.91
N VAL A 192 -18.24 12.38 21.96
CA VAL A 192 -18.47 12.19 20.51
C VAL A 192 -17.79 10.92 20.00
N HIS A 193 -16.58 10.64 20.47
CA HIS A 193 -15.73 9.53 20.06
C HIS A 193 -15.33 8.69 21.30
N PRO A 194 -16.22 7.79 21.77
CA PRO A 194 -15.91 6.93 22.90
C PRO A 194 -14.84 5.87 22.58
N ASP A 195 -14.47 5.73 21.31
CA ASP A 195 -13.45 4.83 20.75
C ASP A 195 -12.03 5.39 20.78
N ILE A 196 -11.80 6.56 21.40
CA ILE A 196 -10.44 7.10 21.54
C ILE A 196 -9.57 6.14 22.38
N ILE A 197 -8.40 5.78 21.83
CA ILE A 197 -7.39 4.94 22.48
C ILE A 197 -6.07 5.67 22.54
N CYS A 198 -5.43 5.63 23.70
CA CYS A 198 -4.10 6.17 23.94
C CYS A 198 -3.05 5.05 23.93
N PHE A 199 -2.01 5.19 23.12
CA PHE A 199 -0.97 4.16 22.94
C PHE A 199 0.30 4.42 23.76
N ALA A 200 0.41 5.58 24.42
CA ALA A 200 1.49 5.89 25.34
C ALA A 200 1.03 6.92 26.40
N ASP A 201 1.65 6.92 27.57
CA ASP A 201 1.54 8.06 28.48
C ASP A 201 2.46 9.22 28.02
N ARG A 202 2.05 10.46 28.30
CA ARG A 202 2.76 11.69 27.95
C ARG A 202 4.20 11.70 28.46
N THR A 203 4.43 11.19 29.67
CA THR A 203 5.78 11.16 30.28
C THR A 203 6.71 10.14 29.63
N HIS A 204 6.14 9.13 28.98
CA HIS A 204 6.85 8.00 28.38
C HIS A 204 6.85 8.01 26.86
N LEU A 205 6.16 8.96 26.23
CA LEU A 205 6.00 9.03 24.78
C LEU A 205 7.32 8.91 24.02
N ILE A 206 8.30 9.76 24.34
CA ILE A 206 9.62 9.75 23.68
C ILE A 206 10.30 8.38 23.86
N LYS A 207 10.23 7.79 25.06
CA LYS A 207 10.87 6.49 25.34
C LYS A 207 10.22 5.34 24.55
N ALA A 208 8.90 5.39 24.40
CA ALA A 208 8.13 4.39 23.66
C ALA A 208 8.39 4.44 22.16
N THR A 209 8.54 5.65 21.58
CA THR A 209 8.58 5.83 20.12
C THR A 209 9.99 6.04 19.54
N LEU A 210 10.99 6.39 20.35
CA LEU A 210 12.34 6.72 19.88
C LEU A 210 13.00 5.58 19.09
N VAL A 211 12.84 4.33 19.53
CA VAL A 211 13.43 3.17 18.83
C VAL A 211 12.82 3.02 17.44
N GLY A 212 11.49 3.10 17.34
CA GLY A 212 10.78 3.05 16.07
C GLY A 212 11.18 4.21 15.15
N PHE A 213 11.33 5.43 15.70
CA PHE A 213 11.79 6.59 14.95
C PHE A 213 13.21 6.42 14.39
N ILE A 214 14.15 5.90 15.18
CA ILE A 214 15.53 5.64 14.72
C ILE A 214 15.54 4.56 13.64
N ALA A 215 14.81 3.45 13.86
CA ALA A 215 14.73 2.35 12.90
C ALA A 215 14.12 2.80 11.57
N LEU A 216 13.02 3.55 11.63
CA LEU A 216 12.40 4.16 10.46
C LEU A 216 13.41 5.08 9.78
N SER A 217 14.00 6.04 10.51
CA SER A 217 14.99 7.00 9.98
C SER A 217 16.16 6.33 9.27
N ALA A 218 16.64 5.18 9.76
CA ALA A 218 17.77 4.46 9.18
C ALA A 218 17.44 3.74 7.86
N THR A 219 16.18 3.36 7.66
CA THR A 219 15.70 2.55 6.53
C THR A 219 16.10 3.09 5.14
N PRO A 220 15.85 4.36 4.78
CA PRO A 220 16.21 4.86 3.45
C PRO A 220 17.73 4.88 3.23
N PHE A 221 18.53 5.14 4.27
CA PHE A 221 19.99 5.13 4.14
C PHE A 221 20.52 3.73 3.84
N ILE A 222 19.94 2.71 4.48
CA ILE A 222 20.25 1.30 4.20
C ILE A 222 19.86 0.96 2.75
N GLY A 223 18.65 1.34 2.31
CA GLY A 223 18.19 1.12 0.94
C GLY A 223 19.10 1.77 -0.11
N ILE A 224 19.47 3.04 0.09
CA ILE A 224 20.39 3.77 -0.79
C ILE A 224 21.77 3.11 -0.80
N ALA A 225 22.30 2.71 0.35
CA ALA A 225 23.59 2.01 0.43
C ALA A 225 23.57 0.71 -0.39
N PHE A 226 22.50 -0.08 -0.29
CA PHE A 226 22.34 -1.30 -1.09
C PHE A 226 22.29 -0.99 -2.59
N LEU A 227 21.55 0.02 -3.02
CA LEU A 227 21.50 0.44 -4.43
C LEU A 227 22.87 0.87 -4.96
N ILE A 228 23.64 1.64 -4.17
CA ILE A 228 25.00 2.07 -4.55
C ILE A 228 25.93 0.86 -4.69
N ILE A 229 25.90 -0.07 -3.75
CA ILE A 229 26.72 -1.30 -3.80
C ILE A 229 26.34 -2.14 -5.02
N MET A 230 25.04 -2.34 -5.26
CA MET A 230 24.51 -3.05 -6.42
C MET A 230 24.97 -2.42 -7.74
N TYR A 231 24.81 -1.10 -7.88
CA TYR A 231 25.20 -0.37 -9.08
C TYR A 231 26.70 -0.52 -9.37
N ASN A 232 27.54 -0.34 -8.34
CA ASN A 232 28.98 -0.48 -8.47
C ASN A 232 29.40 -1.92 -8.82
N SER A 233 28.74 -2.92 -8.25
CA SER A 233 28.99 -4.33 -8.55
C SER A 233 28.63 -4.69 -9.99
N MET A 234 27.45 -4.27 -10.47
CA MET A 234 27.02 -4.49 -11.86
C MET A 234 27.94 -3.82 -12.89
N ARG A 235 28.59 -2.70 -12.53
CA ARG A 235 29.53 -1.99 -13.42
C ARG A 235 30.88 -2.71 -13.54
N LYS A 236 31.32 -3.38 -12.47
CA LYS A 236 32.63 -4.03 -12.41
C LYS A 236 32.62 -5.47 -12.96
N ASN A 237 31.46 -6.12 -12.94
CA ASN A 237 31.36 -7.53 -13.33
C ASN A 237 31.28 -7.73 -14.86
N ASN A 238 32.09 -8.65 -15.36
CA ASN A 238 32.07 -9.09 -16.77
C ASN A 238 30.99 -10.16 -17.00
N TRP A 239 29.72 -9.76 -17.02
CA TRP A 239 28.61 -10.69 -17.25
C TRP A 239 28.29 -10.92 -18.72
N SER A 240 27.62 -12.04 -19.02
CA SER A 240 27.00 -12.23 -20.32
C SER A 240 25.95 -11.13 -20.59
N THR A 241 25.80 -10.76 -21.86
CA THR A 241 24.85 -9.70 -22.28
C THR A 241 23.41 -9.99 -21.83
N HIS A 242 23.01 -11.26 -21.83
CA HIS A 242 21.70 -11.69 -21.35
C HIS A 242 21.53 -11.44 -19.84
N THR A 243 22.48 -11.90 -19.01
CA THR A 243 22.42 -11.72 -17.56
C THR A 243 22.47 -10.25 -17.18
N TYR A 244 23.33 -9.46 -17.82
CA TYR A 244 23.42 -8.02 -17.58
C TYR A 244 22.10 -7.31 -17.88
N ARG A 245 21.43 -7.62 -19.01
CA ARG A 245 20.12 -7.05 -19.35
C ARG A 245 19.05 -7.41 -18.32
N LEU A 246 19.04 -8.66 -17.85
CA LEU A 246 18.11 -9.11 -16.81
C LEU A 246 18.35 -8.38 -15.49
N GLN A 247 19.60 -8.35 -15.00
CA GLN A 247 19.96 -7.68 -13.75
C GLN A 247 19.67 -6.18 -13.79
N LYS A 248 19.98 -5.51 -14.92
CA LYS A 248 19.69 -4.09 -15.09
C LYS A 248 18.19 -3.78 -15.12
N MET A 249 17.38 -4.68 -15.69
CA MET A 249 15.91 -4.56 -15.65
C MET A 249 15.38 -4.66 -14.21
N LEU A 250 15.83 -5.67 -13.46
CA LEU A 250 15.43 -5.88 -12.06
C LEU A 250 15.89 -4.71 -11.18
N PHE A 251 17.14 -4.27 -11.33
CA PHE A 251 17.67 -3.10 -10.64
C PHE A 251 16.84 -1.84 -10.93
N ARG A 252 16.51 -1.59 -12.20
CA ARG A 252 15.69 -0.43 -12.56
C ARG A 252 14.32 -0.50 -11.91
N SER A 253 13.66 -1.67 -11.97
CA SER A 253 12.38 -1.89 -11.29
C SER A 253 12.49 -1.50 -9.81
N LEU A 254 13.48 -2.07 -9.12
CA LEU A 254 13.71 -1.86 -7.70
C LEU A 254 13.98 -0.39 -7.32
N VAL A 255 14.72 0.36 -8.16
CA VAL A 255 14.93 1.79 -7.96
C VAL A 255 13.60 2.54 -7.97
N PHE A 256 12.71 2.26 -8.93
CA PHE A 256 11.40 2.92 -9.00
C PHE A 256 10.48 2.48 -7.86
N GLN A 257 10.53 1.21 -7.45
CA GLN A 257 9.80 0.73 -6.27
C GLN A 257 10.28 1.43 -5.00
N LEU A 258 11.60 1.59 -4.81
CA LEU A 258 12.15 2.29 -3.64
C LEU A 258 11.79 3.79 -3.65
N ILE A 259 11.73 4.43 -4.82
CA ILE A 259 11.24 5.81 -4.95
C ILE A 259 9.77 5.89 -4.55
N ALA A 260 8.92 4.99 -5.05
CA ALA A 260 7.51 4.93 -4.68
C ALA A 260 7.33 4.69 -3.17
N PHE A 261 8.06 3.73 -2.61
CA PHE A 261 8.12 3.47 -1.17
C PHE A 261 8.55 4.71 -0.38
N SER A 262 9.58 5.42 -0.84
CA SER A 262 10.06 6.63 -0.18
C SER A 262 9.01 7.74 -0.14
N ILE A 263 8.33 7.98 -1.25
CA ILE A 263 7.37 9.09 -1.40
C ILE A 263 6.03 8.75 -0.74
N PHE A 264 5.47 7.59 -1.05
CA PHE A 264 4.09 7.25 -0.67
C PHE A 264 3.99 6.60 0.70
N MET A 265 5.07 6.03 1.25
CA MET A 265 5.01 5.36 2.54
C MET A 265 5.98 5.94 3.55
N TYR A 266 7.27 5.93 3.25
CA TYR A 266 8.30 6.36 4.19
C TYR A 266 8.16 7.82 4.64
N LEU A 267 8.04 8.76 3.69
CA LEU A 267 7.92 10.18 4.00
C LEU A 267 6.66 10.49 4.84
N PRO A 268 5.45 10.00 4.49
CA PRO A 268 4.27 10.10 5.35
C PRO A 268 4.48 9.50 6.75
N CYS A 269 5.04 8.29 6.86
CA CYS A 269 5.31 7.68 8.16
C CYS A 269 6.29 8.51 9.00
N MET A 270 7.33 9.07 8.39
CA MET A 270 8.25 9.99 9.06
C MET A 270 7.56 11.27 9.53
N MET A 271 6.67 11.85 8.70
CA MET A 271 5.87 13.01 9.10
C MET A 271 4.96 12.70 10.28
N LEU A 272 4.30 11.54 10.30
CA LEU A 272 3.47 11.09 11.44
C LEU A 272 4.29 10.94 12.72
N MET A 273 5.45 10.30 12.63
CA MET A 273 6.33 10.10 13.79
C MET A 273 6.94 11.42 14.28
N SER A 274 7.30 12.32 13.37
CA SER A 274 7.74 13.68 13.71
C SER A 274 6.61 14.48 14.35
N ALA A 275 5.38 14.42 13.83
CA ALA A 275 4.24 15.11 14.40
C ALA A 275 3.98 14.68 15.85
N LEU A 276 4.11 13.39 16.13
CA LEU A 276 4.02 12.82 17.47
C LEU A 276 5.17 13.28 18.39
N LEU A 277 6.43 13.18 17.93
CA LEU A 277 7.60 13.53 18.74
C LEU A 277 7.72 15.03 19.04
N PHE A 278 7.39 15.87 18.07
CA PHE A 278 7.42 17.33 18.19
C PHE A 278 6.10 17.92 18.68
N GLN A 279 5.11 17.08 19.01
CA GLN A 279 3.82 17.51 19.59
C GLN A 279 3.12 18.56 18.71
N LEU A 280 3.09 18.32 17.40
CA LEU A 280 2.42 19.23 16.45
C LEU A 280 0.91 19.23 16.69
N ARG A 281 0.31 20.43 16.80
CA ARG A 281 -1.14 20.59 17.06
C ARG A 281 -2.01 20.16 15.88
N ASP A 282 -1.55 20.38 14.65
CA ASP A 282 -2.27 19.95 13.42
C ASP A 282 -2.16 18.44 13.14
N GLY A 283 -1.76 17.65 14.14
CA GLY A 283 -1.56 16.20 14.04
C GLY A 283 -2.74 15.43 13.43
N PRO A 284 -3.99 15.70 13.82
CA PRO A 284 -5.17 15.05 13.23
C PRO A 284 -5.25 15.22 11.71
N THR A 285 -5.11 16.45 11.22
CA THR A 285 -5.15 16.78 9.79
C THR A 285 -3.95 16.20 9.05
N ILE A 286 -2.75 16.32 9.62
CA ILE A 286 -1.53 15.69 9.08
C ILE A 286 -1.73 14.18 8.95
N THR A 287 -2.40 13.55 9.93
CA THR A 287 -2.62 12.10 9.93
C THR A 287 -3.48 11.67 8.76
N VAL A 288 -4.64 12.30 8.58
CA VAL A 288 -5.54 12.04 7.45
C VAL A 288 -4.80 12.17 6.11
N ILE A 289 -4.05 13.26 5.92
CA ILE A 289 -3.30 13.50 4.68
C ILE A 289 -2.24 12.41 4.47
N CYS A 290 -1.46 12.07 5.51
CA CYS A 290 -0.41 11.07 5.42
C CYS A 290 -0.97 9.68 5.06
N PHE A 291 -2.09 9.27 5.65
CA PHE A 291 -2.72 7.99 5.34
C PHE A 291 -3.21 7.92 3.89
N CYS A 292 -3.68 9.02 3.30
CA CYS A 292 -4.00 9.05 1.87
C CYS A 292 -2.80 8.67 0.99
N PHE A 293 -1.59 9.14 1.33
CA PHE A 293 -0.38 8.75 0.60
C PHE A 293 -0.01 7.28 0.85
N VAL A 294 -0.09 6.82 2.11
CA VAL A 294 0.24 5.44 2.48
C VAL A 294 -0.61 4.44 1.68
N LEU A 295 -1.92 4.69 1.58
CA LEU A 295 -2.85 3.82 0.85
C LEU A 295 -2.62 3.82 -0.67
N MET A 296 -1.99 4.86 -1.22
CA MET A 296 -1.62 4.90 -2.65
C MET A 296 -0.35 4.12 -2.97
N HIS A 297 0.44 3.73 -1.97
CA HIS A 297 1.68 3.02 -2.18
C HIS A 297 1.47 1.71 -2.94
N THR A 298 0.55 0.85 -2.49
CA THR A 298 0.38 -0.51 -3.03
C THR A 298 -0.11 -0.51 -4.49
N PRO A 299 -1.11 0.32 -4.89
CA PRO A 299 -1.47 0.47 -6.29
C PRO A 299 -0.31 0.98 -7.16
N ILE A 300 0.45 1.96 -6.68
CA ILE A 300 1.62 2.50 -7.39
C ILE A 300 2.67 1.40 -7.56
N ASP A 301 2.97 0.63 -6.52
CA ASP A 301 3.98 -0.44 -6.58
C ASP A 301 3.57 -1.56 -7.55
N CYS A 302 2.30 -2.00 -7.51
CA CYS A 302 1.74 -2.93 -8.49
C CYS A 302 1.93 -2.41 -9.93
N PHE A 303 1.64 -1.14 -10.16
CA PHE A 303 1.86 -0.51 -11.46
C PHE A 303 3.34 -0.52 -11.86
N MET A 304 4.26 -0.17 -10.94
CA MET A 304 5.70 -0.17 -11.22
C MET A 304 6.21 -1.56 -11.58
N ILE A 305 5.80 -2.59 -10.84
CA ILE A 305 6.11 -3.99 -11.11
C ILE A 305 5.64 -4.39 -12.52
N LEU A 306 4.37 -4.14 -12.84
CA LEU A 306 3.79 -4.50 -14.14
C LEU A 306 4.44 -3.72 -15.28
N TYR A 307 4.80 -2.46 -15.07
CA TYR A 307 5.36 -1.58 -16.10
C TYR A 307 6.85 -1.84 -16.38
N PHE A 308 7.68 -2.08 -15.36
CA PHE A 308 9.13 -2.20 -15.55
C PHE A 308 9.59 -3.64 -15.85
N ILE A 309 8.87 -4.66 -15.38
CA ILE A 309 9.27 -6.05 -15.58
C ILE A 309 8.73 -6.56 -16.92
N LYS A 310 9.61 -6.62 -17.92
CA LYS A 310 9.28 -7.01 -19.30
C LYS A 310 8.42 -8.28 -19.44
N PRO A 311 8.73 -9.42 -18.78
CA PRO A 311 7.91 -10.62 -18.96
C PRO A 311 6.47 -10.42 -18.47
N TYR A 312 6.25 -9.62 -17.42
CA TYR A 312 4.90 -9.33 -16.91
C TYR A 312 4.10 -8.48 -17.89
N ARG A 313 4.72 -7.44 -18.48
CA ARG A 313 4.10 -6.67 -19.58
C ARG A 313 3.65 -7.55 -20.74
N SER A 314 4.47 -8.52 -21.12
CA SER A 314 4.13 -9.42 -22.23
C SER A 314 2.88 -10.24 -21.92
N VAL A 315 2.74 -10.71 -20.68
CA VAL A 315 1.55 -11.43 -20.22
C VAL A 315 0.33 -10.51 -20.20
N VAL A 316 0.45 -9.30 -19.67
CA VAL A 316 -0.65 -8.30 -19.68
C VAL A 316 -1.10 -7.99 -21.11
N ALA A 317 -0.17 -7.74 -22.03
CA ALA A 317 -0.49 -7.47 -23.42
C ALA A 317 -1.20 -8.65 -24.10
N ASN A 318 -0.80 -9.88 -23.78
CA ASN A 318 -1.46 -11.08 -24.30
C ASN A 318 -2.87 -11.26 -23.71
N LEU A 319 -3.05 -11.03 -22.41
CA LEU A 319 -4.37 -11.07 -21.77
C LEU A 319 -5.32 -10.03 -22.36
N LEU A 320 -4.84 -8.80 -22.58
CA LEU A 320 -5.64 -7.74 -23.21
C LEU A 320 -6.05 -8.10 -24.65
N LYS A 321 -5.16 -8.69 -25.44
CA LYS A 321 -5.50 -9.18 -26.80
C LYS A 321 -6.58 -10.27 -26.78
N VAL A 322 -6.50 -11.21 -25.82
CA VAL A 322 -7.50 -12.27 -25.66
C VAL A 322 -8.86 -11.67 -25.28
N LEU A 323 -8.89 -10.72 -24.35
CA LEU A 323 -10.12 -10.04 -23.94
C LEU A 323 -10.74 -9.22 -25.08
N GLN A 324 -9.92 -8.53 -25.87
CA GLN A 324 -10.38 -7.81 -27.08
C GLN A 324 -11.02 -8.78 -28.08
N THR A 325 -10.34 -9.90 -28.37
CA THR A 325 -10.85 -10.92 -29.32
C THR A 325 -12.17 -11.52 -28.85
N TYR A 326 -12.31 -11.79 -27.55
CA TYR A 326 -13.56 -12.30 -26.97
C TYR A 326 -14.70 -11.28 -27.03
N GLY A 327 -14.41 -10.00 -26.81
CA GLY A 327 -15.36 -8.90 -26.97
C GLY A 327 -15.89 -8.79 -28.41
N ASP A 328 -15.00 -8.81 -29.40
CA ASP A 328 -15.35 -8.73 -30.82
C ASP A 328 -16.21 -9.92 -31.27
N THR A 329 -15.85 -11.12 -30.81
CA THR A 329 -16.59 -12.35 -31.13
C THR A 329 -17.99 -12.32 -30.49
N THR A 330 -18.10 -11.87 -29.23
CA THR A 330 -19.40 -11.74 -28.55
C THR A 330 -20.29 -10.69 -29.23
N MET A 331 -19.73 -9.56 -29.70
CA MET A 331 -20.47 -8.59 -30.50
C MET A 331 -20.95 -9.17 -31.84
N GLN A 332 -20.13 -9.98 -32.52
CA GLN A 332 -20.52 -10.65 -33.77
C GLN A 332 -21.66 -11.67 -33.57
N TYR A 333 -21.62 -12.49 -32.51
CA TYR A 333 -22.72 -13.41 -32.20
C TYR A 333 -24.00 -12.69 -31.77
N THR A 334 -23.88 -11.56 -31.06
CA THR A 334 -25.04 -10.78 -30.63
C THR A 334 -25.68 -10.03 -31.81
N THR A 335 -24.88 -9.53 -32.75
CA THR A 335 -25.38 -8.92 -34.00
C THR A 335 -25.97 -9.96 -34.96
N HIS A 336 -25.44 -11.18 -35.04
CA HIS A 336 -26.04 -12.26 -35.83
C HIS A 336 -27.29 -12.89 -35.18
N ARG A 337 -27.45 -12.89 -33.84
CA ARG A 337 -28.72 -13.26 -33.19
C ARG A 337 -29.76 -12.14 -33.14
N LEU A 338 -29.35 -10.90 -33.40
CA LEU A 338 -30.23 -9.77 -33.71
C LEU A 338 -30.56 -9.70 -35.23
N SER A 339 -30.79 -10.83 -35.90
CA SER A 339 -31.75 -10.95 -36.99
C SER A 339 -32.28 -12.39 -37.06
N PRO A 340 -33.62 -12.60 -37.03
CA PRO A 340 -34.57 -12.07 -38.02
C PRO A 340 -35.49 -10.97 -37.50
N LEU A 341 -35.63 -10.79 -36.18
CA LEU A 341 -36.63 -9.89 -35.60
C LEU A 341 -36.26 -8.39 -35.72
N SER A 342 -34.97 -8.07 -35.63
CA SER A 342 -34.45 -6.70 -35.84
C SER A 342 -34.45 -6.31 -37.32
N GLN A 343 -34.14 -7.25 -38.23
CA GLN A 343 -34.34 -7.05 -39.68
C GLN A 343 -35.83 -6.86 -40.01
N TYR A 344 -36.75 -7.60 -39.37
CA TYR A 344 -38.20 -7.37 -39.54
C TYR A 344 -38.65 -5.99 -39.03
N LEU A 345 -38.09 -5.49 -37.92
CA LEU A 345 -38.49 -4.18 -37.37
C LEU A 345 -37.91 -2.99 -38.14
N PHE A 346 -36.69 -3.12 -38.69
CA PHE A 346 -36.12 -2.08 -39.57
C PHE A 346 -36.77 -2.07 -40.96
N GLN A 347 -37.14 -3.23 -41.51
CA GLN A 347 -37.82 -3.34 -42.80
C GLN A 347 -39.31 -2.91 -42.71
N ARG A 348 -39.94 -3.02 -41.54
CA ARG A 348 -41.29 -2.47 -41.29
C ARG A 348 -41.29 -0.95 -41.16
N LYS A 349 -40.18 -0.32 -40.75
CA LYS A 349 -40.08 1.14 -40.65
C LYS A 349 -39.84 1.81 -42.01
N SER A 350 -39.06 1.20 -42.92
CA SER A 350 -38.88 1.76 -44.28
C SER A 350 -40.12 1.62 -45.18
N ASN A 351 -40.97 0.62 -44.95
CA ASN A 351 -42.21 0.45 -45.71
C ASN A 351 -43.38 1.33 -45.23
N MET A 352 -43.30 1.93 -44.03
CA MET A 352 -44.29 2.93 -43.61
C MET A 352 -44.02 4.33 -44.18
N ASP A 353 -42.76 4.67 -44.46
CA ASP A 353 -42.42 5.99 -45.00
C ASP A 353 -42.55 6.06 -46.54
N ILE A 354 -42.46 4.92 -47.24
CA ILE A 354 -42.68 4.86 -48.70
C ILE A 354 -44.18 4.88 -49.06
N SER A 355 -45.08 4.57 -48.12
CA SER A 355 -46.54 4.65 -48.32
C SER A 355 -47.11 6.07 -48.18
N ARG A 356 -46.27 7.11 -47.93
CA ARG A 356 -46.74 8.49 -47.76
C ARG A 356 -46.19 9.49 -48.78
N ALA A 357 -45.42 9.05 -49.77
CA ALA A 357 -44.77 9.94 -50.74
C ALA A 357 -45.18 9.71 -52.20
N SER A 358 -46.36 9.14 -52.48
CA SER A 358 -46.91 9.03 -53.84
C SER A 358 -48.27 9.72 -54.02
N THR A 359 -48.33 11.03 -53.76
CA THR A 359 -49.40 11.88 -54.29
C THR A 359 -48.89 13.31 -54.45
N THR A 360 -48.14 13.57 -55.52
CA THR A 360 -48.24 14.83 -56.29
C THR A 360 -47.47 14.68 -57.61
N GLN A 361 -48.18 14.18 -58.62
CA GLN A 361 -47.96 14.52 -60.02
C GLN A 361 -48.78 15.79 -60.29
N VAL A 362 -48.15 16.91 -60.67
CA VAL A 362 -48.70 17.95 -61.58
C VAL A 362 -47.47 18.68 -62.15
N GLN A 363 -47.02 18.42 -63.38
CA GLN A 363 -47.46 19.00 -64.66
C GLN A 363 -46.95 20.44 -64.91
N HIS A 364 -46.36 20.59 -66.09
CA HIS A 364 -46.33 21.78 -66.96
C HIS A 364 -45.05 22.66 -67.10
N PHE A 365 -44.60 22.63 -68.37
CA PHE A 365 -43.85 23.58 -69.20
C PHE A 365 -42.33 23.72 -69.01
#